data_AF-A0A537XE74-F1
#
_entry.id   AF-A0A537XE74-F1
#
_cell.length_a   1.000
_cell.length_b   1.000
_cell.length_c   1.000
_cell.angle_alpha   90.00
_cell.angle_beta   90.00
_cell.angle_gamma   90.00
#
_symmetry.space_group_name_H-M   'P 1'
#
loop_
_entity.id
_entity.type
_entity.pdbx_description
1 polymer ?
#
loop_
_entity_poly.entity_id
_entity_poly.type
_entity_poly.pdbx_seq_one_letter_code
_entity_poly.pdbx_strand_id
1 'polypeptide(L)'
;MTLEHTPTGQQHTVGCSGLFCFIGAEAATAWLDGTVALDPAGFVLTDRSIPKAALVDPVFAARDPLPFETSAPGVFAVGDVRHGSTKRVAAAVGEGSSAVRSVYEHLDVLG
;
A
#
# COMPACT_ATOMS: atom_id res chain seq x y z
N MET A 1 12.65 -19.58 -25.08
CA MET A 1 11.87 -19.61 -23.83
C MET A 1 11.35 -21.03 -23.63
N THR A 2 11.57 -21.62 -22.46
CA THR A 2 11.07 -22.96 -22.14
C THR A 2 9.83 -22.81 -21.28
N LEU A 3 8.74 -23.45 -21.69
CA LEU A 3 7.51 -23.51 -20.92
C LEU A 3 7.34 -24.94 -20.42
N GLU A 4 6.85 -25.09 -19.20
CA GLU A 4 6.53 -26.38 -18.60
C GLU A 4 5.03 -26.45 -18.32
N HIS A 5 4.41 -27.53 -18.77
CA HIS A 5 3.04 -27.84 -18.37
C HIS A 5 3.05 -28.49 -16.98
N THR A 6 2.77 -27.68 -15.96
CA THR A 6 2.88 -28.03 -14.53
C THR A 6 2.25 -29.39 -14.15
N PRO A 7 1.05 -29.76 -14.64
CA PRO A 7 0.45 -31.06 -14.31
C PRO A 7 1.16 -32.28 -14.89
N THR A 8 1.86 -32.14 -16.03
CA THR A 8 2.46 -33.29 -16.76
C THR A 8 3.98 -33.28 -16.76
N GLY A 9 4.60 -32.16 -16.38
CA GLY A 9 6.04 -31.94 -16.53
C GLY A 9 6.54 -31.83 -17.97
N GLN A 10 5.64 -31.89 -18.97
CA GLN A 10 6.04 -31.77 -20.37
C GLN A 10 6.58 -30.36 -20.63
N GLN A 11 7.77 -30.30 -21.23
CA GLN A 11 8.41 -29.04 -21.60
C GLN A 11 8.37 -28.81 -23.10
N HIS A 12 8.18 -27.56 -23.51
CA HIS A 12 8.34 -27.13 -24.89
C HIS A 12 9.18 -25.86 -24.98
N THR A 13 10.02 -25.78 -26.00
CA THR A 13 10.83 -24.60 -26.27
C THR A 13 10.23 -23.82 -27.43
N VAL A 14 10.00 -22.53 -27.21
CA VAL A 14 9.50 -21.61 -28.24
C VAL A 14 10.52 -20.50 -28.48
N GLY A 15 10.64 -20.09 -29.76
CA GLY A 15 11.35 -18.88 -30.14
C GLY A 15 10.65 -17.67 -29.52
N CYS A 16 11.38 -16.86 -28.76
CA CYS A 16 10.82 -15.74 -28.03
C CYS A 16 11.86 -14.62 -27.99
N SER A 17 11.49 -13.44 -28.50
CA SER A 17 12.38 -12.27 -28.55
C SER A 17 12.22 -11.36 -27.33
N GLY A 18 11.19 -11.55 -26.52
CA GLY A 18 10.93 -10.75 -25.33
C GLY A 18 9.90 -11.39 -24.40
N LEU A 19 10.15 -11.31 -23.10
CA LEU A 19 9.27 -11.77 -22.04
C LEU A 19 8.94 -10.59 -21.12
N PHE A 20 7.65 -10.35 -20.89
CA PHE A 20 7.17 -9.33 -19.96
C PHE A 20 6.40 -10.03 -18.84
N CYS A 21 6.88 -9.89 -17.60
CA CYS A 21 6.28 -10.53 -16.44
C CYS A 21 5.36 -9.54 -15.69
N PHE A 22 4.07 -9.87 -15.60
CA PHE A 22 3.07 -9.11 -14.85
C PHE A 22 2.45 -9.99 -13.75
N ILE A 23 3.29 -10.50 -12.85
CA ILE A 23 2.90 -11.45 -11.79
C ILE A 23 2.49 -10.77 -10.47
N GLY A 24 2.41 -9.43 -10.46
CA GLY A 24 2.09 -8.64 -9.28
C GLY A 24 3.22 -7.70 -8.87
N ALA A 25 3.10 -7.15 -7.67
CA ALA A 25 4.08 -6.25 -7.06
C ALA A 25 4.21 -6.58 -5.57
N GLU A 26 5.41 -6.35 -5.03
CA GLU A 26 5.71 -6.48 -3.61
C GLU A 26 5.79 -5.09 -2.98
N ALA A 27 5.12 -4.90 -1.85
CA ALA A 27 5.16 -3.64 -1.12
C ALA A 27 6.50 -3.50 -0.37
N ALA A 28 7.17 -2.35 -0.50
CA ALA A 28 8.43 -2.06 0.21
C ALA A 28 8.20 -1.68 1.68
N THR A 29 7.52 -2.55 2.44
CA THR A 29 6.99 -2.30 3.79
C THR A 29 7.62 -3.16 4.87
N ALA A 30 8.65 -3.97 4.55
CA ALA A 30 9.32 -4.82 5.53
C ALA A 30 9.83 -4.05 6.77
N TRP A 31 10.21 -2.78 6.61
CA TRP A 31 10.67 -1.92 7.70
C TRP A 31 9.54 -1.36 8.58
N LEU A 32 8.29 -1.50 8.15
CA LEU A 32 7.08 -1.06 8.86
C LEU A 32 6.41 -2.18 9.66
N ASP A 33 7.03 -3.35 9.74
CA ASP A 33 6.45 -4.50 10.42
C ASP A 33 6.04 -4.16 11.86
N GLY A 34 4.82 -4.55 12.24
CA GLY A 34 4.19 -4.23 13.52
C GLY A 34 3.93 -2.75 13.82
N THR A 35 4.26 -1.82 12.92
CA THR A 35 4.16 -0.37 13.16
C THR A 35 2.88 0.23 12.61
N VAL A 36 2.45 -0.23 11.43
CA VAL A 36 1.19 0.19 10.80
C VAL A 36 0.40 -1.03 10.31
N ALA A 37 -0.91 -0.88 10.19
CA ALA A 37 -1.78 -1.92 9.66
C ALA A 37 -1.48 -2.16 8.17
N LEU A 38 -1.17 -3.41 7.82
CA LEU A 38 -0.94 -3.87 6.45
C LEU A 38 -2.06 -4.83 6.02
N ASP A 39 -2.34 -4.88 4.73
CA ASP A 39 -3.19 -5.92 4.14
C ASP A 39 -2.42 -7.26 4.05
N PRO A 40 -3.08 -8.39 3.71
CA PRO A 40 -2.41 -9.69 3.60
C PRO A 40 -1.30 -9.75 2.54
N ALA A 41 -1.23 -8.79 1.61
CA ALA A 41 -0.19 -8.68 0.59
C ALA A 41 0.92 -7.68 0.98
N GLY A 42 0.87 -7.13 2.20
CA GLY A 42 1.88 -6.22 2.74
C GLY A 42 1.69 -4.75 2.39
N PHE A 43 0.59 -4.35 1.75
CA PHE A 43 0.34 -2.94 1.43
C PHE A 43 -0.27 -2.19 2.62
N VAL A 44 0.10 -0.92 2.78
CA VAL A 44 -0.33 -0.09 3.91
C VAL A 44 -1.82 0.25 3.79
N LEU A 45 -2.59 -0.05 4.85
CA LEU A 45 -3.97 0.36 4.99
C LEU A 45 -4.03 1.82 5.47
N THR A 46 -4.89 2.62 4.85
CA THR A 46 -5.09 4.03 5.20
C THR A 46 -6.56 4.34 5.41
N ASP A 47 -6.85 5.43 6.12
CA ASP A 47 -8.19 6.02 6.24
C ASP A 47 -9.28 4.97 6.55
N ARG A 48 -10.32 4.88 5.69
CA ARG A 48 -11.45 3.96 5.85
C ARG A 48 -11.09 2.50 5.62
N SER A 49 -9.93 2.22 5.02
CA SER A 49 -9.47 0.85 4.78
C SER A 49 -8.87 0.21 6.03
N ILE A 50 -8.61 0.98 7.10
CA ILE A 50 -8.08 0.45 8.36
C ILE A 50 -9.22 -0.21 9.16
N PRO A 51 -9.10 -1.49 9.54
CA PRO A 51 -10.05 -2.12 10.44
C PRO A 51 -10.04 -1.42 11.81
N LYS A 52 -11.22 -1.19 12.40
CA LYS A 52 -11.32 -0.53 13.73
C LYS A 52 -10.49 -1.20 14.82
N ALA A 53 -10.32 -2.52 14.76
CA ALA A 53 -9.49 -3.27 15.70
C ALA A 53 -7.98 -2.91 15.62
N ALA A 54 -7.52 -2.35 14.51
CA ALA A 54 -6.14 -1.90 14.32
C ALA A 54 -5.92 -0.43 14.73
N LEU A 55 -6.99 0.33 15.00
CA LEU A 55 -6.94 1.71 15.49
C LEU A 55 -6.84 1.71 17.02
N VAL A 56 -5.67 1.31 17.52
CA VAL A 56 -5.43 1.14 18.97
C VAL A 56 -4.98 2.43 19.67
N ASP A 57 -4.52 3.42 18.92
CA ASP A 57 -4.08 4.69 19.48
C ASP A 57 -5.30 5.51 19.99
N PRO A 58 -5.25 6.08 21.22
CA PRO A 58 -6.35 6.86 21.79
C PRO A 58 -6.82 8.03 20.93
N VAL A 59 -5.97 8.60 20.07
CA VAL A 59 -6.39 9.69 19.18
C VAL A 59 -7.55 9.27 18.26
N PHE A 60 -7.58 8.00 17.87
CA PHE A 60 -8.62 7.47 16.99
C PHE A 60 -9.94 7.18 17.70
N ALA A 61 -9.99 7.33 19.03
CA ALA A 61 -11.26 7.36 19.76
C ALA A 61 -11.96 8.72 19.63
N ALA A 62 -11.19 9.79 19.38
CA ALA A 62 -11.70 11.15 19.27
C ALA A 62 -12.01 11.57 17.82
N ARG A 63 -11.35 10.94 16.83
CA ARG A 63 -11.56 11.18 15.40
C ARG A 63 -11.28 9.94 14.57
N ASP A 64 -11.85 9.87 13.37
CA ASP A 64 -11.41 8.89 12.38
C ASP A 64 -10.00 9.24 11.84
N PRO A 65 -9.27 8.27 11.27
CA PRO A 65 -8.03 8.56 10.56
C PRO A 65 -8.27 9.54 9.41
N LEU A 66 -7.38 10.51 9.26
CA LEU A 66 -7.42 11.48 8.17
C LEU A 66 -7.20 10.77 6.82
N PRO A 67 -7.59 11.39 5.69
CA PRO A 67 -7.24 10.86 4.37
C PRO A 67 -5.75 10.50 4.27
N PHE A 68 -5.45 9.30 3.79
CA PHE A 68 -4.09 8.74 3.67
C PHE A 68 -3.34 8.47 4.99
N GLU A 69 -3.93 8.77 6.15
CA GLU A 69 -3.33 8.45 7.44
C GLU A 69 -3.38 6.94 7.69
N THR A 70 -2.30 6.41 8.24
CA THR A 70 -2.17 5.00 8.59
C THR A 70 -2.77 4.73 9.98
N SER A 71 -2.65 3.49 10.47
CA SER A 71 -3.02 3.19 11.86
C SER A 71 -2.06 3.77 12.91
N ALA A 72 -0.96 4.40 12.49
CA ALA A 72 -0.09 5.20 13.34
C ALA A 72 -0.43 6.70 13.13
N PRO A 73 -0.84 7.43 14.17
CA PRO A 73 -1.20 8.85 14.04
C PRO A 73 -0.07 9.69 13.46
N GLY A 74 -0.41 10.61 12.56
CA GLY A 74 0.57 11.50 11.92
C GLY A 74 1.49 10.82 10.90
N VAL A 75 1.33 9.51 10.67
CA VAL A 75 2.01 8.78 9.61
C VAL A 75 1.06 8.58 8.44
N PHE A 76 1.50 8.97 7.24
CA PHE A 76 0.69 8.94 6.03
C PHE A 76 1.34 8.08 4.95
N ALA A 77 0.54 7.38 4.15
CA ALA A 77 1.01 6.55 3.05
C ALA A 77 0.30 6.92 1.74
N VAL A 78 1.07 7.04 0.65
CA VAL A 78 0.58 7.41 -0.69
C VAL A 78 1.28 6.60 -1.77
N GLY A 79 0.63 6.47 -2.92
CA GLY A 79 1.20 5.77 -4.08
C GLY A 79 1.29 4.26 -3.88
N ASP A 80 2.25 3.63 -4.56
CA ASP A 80 2.27 2.18 -4.75
C ASP A 80 2.45 1.36 -3.47
N VAL A 81 2.86 1.97 -2.36
CA VAL A 81 2.95 1.28 -1.06
C VAL A 81 1.57 1.06 -0.42
N ARG A 82 0.55 1.80 -0.85
CA ARG A 82 -0.78 1.81 -0.25
C ARG A 82 -1.69 0.73 -0.84
N HIS A 83 -2.54 0.19 0.02
CA HIS A 83 -3.63 -0.69 -0.38
C HIS A 83 -4.59 0.06 -1.33
N GLY A 84 -5.00 -0.61 -2.42
CA GLY A 84 -5.97 -0.04 -3.37
C GLY A 84 -5.46 1.11 -4.25
N SER A 85 -4.16 1.46 -4.22
CA SER A 85 -3.58 2.46 -5.13
C SER A 85 -3.62 1.97 -6.59
N THR A 86 -3.76 2.88 -7.55
CA THR A 86 -3.82 2.54 -8.98
C THR A 86 -2.49 2.03 -9.58
N LYS A 87 -1.38 2.07 -8.82
CA LYS A 87 -0.03 1.71 -9.28
C LYS A 87 0.43 2.53 -10.49
N ARG A 88 0.22 3.85 -10.44
CA ARG A 88 0.48 4.80 -11.53
C ARG A 88 1.14 6.06 -10.98
N VAL A 89 2.16 6.55 -11.68
CA VAL A 89 2.90 7.77 -11.31
C VAL A 89 1.97 8.97 -11.10
N ALA A 90 1.07 9.25 -12.04
CA ALA A 90 0.16 10.39 -11.95
C ALA A 90 -0.78 10.30 -10.73
N ALA A 91 -1.27 9.10 -10.41
CA ALA A 91 -2.09 8.88 -9.23
C ALA A 91 -1.27 9.07 -7.95
N ALA A 92 -0.07 8.50 -7.88
CA ALA A 92 0.82 8.65 -6.73
C ALA A 92 1.18 10.12 -6.45
N VAL A 93 1.44 10.91 -7.50
CA VAL A 93 1.69 12.35 -7.39
C VAL A 93 0.46 13.08 -6.84
N GLY A 94 -0.73 12.78 -7.36
CA GLY A 94 -1.99 13.38 -6.89
C GLY A 94 -2.33 13.01 -5.43
N GLU A 95 -2.12 11.74 -5.04
CA GLU A 95 -2.27 11.28 -3.66
C GLU A 95 -1.29 12.02 -2.74
N GLY A 96 -0.01 12.10 -3.11
CA GLY A 96 1.01 12.84 -2.36
C GLY A 96 0.64 14.30 -2.14
N SER A 97 0.19 15.00 -3.19
CA SER A 97 -0.28 16.38 -3.06
C SER A 97 -1.50 16.51 -2.14
N SER A 98 -2.41 15.53 -2.16
CA SER A 98 -3.64 15.57 -1.36
C SER A 98 -3.36 15.27 0.12
N ALA A 99 -2.41 14.36 0.41
CA ALA A 99 -2.02 13.99 1.76
C ALA A 99 -1.40 15.15 2.55
N VAL A 100 -0.77 16.12 1.88
CA VAL A 100 -0.20 17.31 2.54
C VAL A 100 -1.23 18.07 3.35
N ARG A 101 -2.50 18.14 2.90
CA ARG A 101 -3.57 18.77 3.67
C ARG A 101 -3.80 18.06 5.01
N SER A 102 -3.80 16.74 5.00
CA SER A 102 -3.98 15.92 6.21
C SER A 102 -2.77 16.01 7.14
N VAL A 103 -1.56 16.19 6.60
CA VAL A 103 -0.37 16.49 7.41
C VAL A 103 -0.55 17.82 8.15
N TYR A 104 -0.97 18.89 7.47
CA TYR A 104 -1.21 20.18 8.13
C TYR A 104 -2.31 20.09 9.20
N GLU A 105 -3.42 19.41 8.90
CA GLU A 105 -4.50 19.21 9.87
C GLU A 105 -4.03 18.44 11.12
N HIS A 106 -3.14 17.46 10.96
CA HIS A 106 -2.51 16.77 12.09
C HIS A 106 -1.55 17.67 12.88
N LEU A 107 -0.79 18.54 12.20
CA LEU A 107 0.14 19.45 12.87
C LEU A 107 -0.59 20.56 13.64
N ASP A 108 -1.73 21.04 13.13
CA ASP A 108 -2.54 22.08 13.78
C ASP A 108 -3.07 21.64 15.15
N VAL A 109 -3.30 20.34 15.37
CA VAL A 109 -3.76 19.82 16.68
C VAL A 109 -2.64 19.60 17.69
N LEU A 110 -1.38 19.73 17.25
CA LEU A 110 -0.19 19.65 18.12
C LEU A 110 0.30 21.03 18.59
N GLY A 111 -0.31 22.11 18.09
CA GLY A 111 0.00 23.52 18.39
C GLY A 111 -0.98 24.18 19.36
#